data_AF-A0A3C1C3C6-F1
#
_entry.id   AF-A0A3C1C3C6-F1
#
_cell.length_a   1.000
_cell.length_b   1.000
_cell.length_c   1.000
_cell.angle_alpha   90.00
_cell.angle_beta   90.00
_cell.angle_gamma   90.00
#
_symmetry.space_group_name_H-M   'P 1'
#
loop_
_entity.id
_entity.type
_entity.pdbx_description
1 polymer ?
#
loop_
_entity_poly.entity_id
_entity_poly.type
_entity_poly.pdbx_seq_one_letter_code
_entity_poly.pdbx_strand_id
1 'polypeptide(L)'
;MKKWLAGLACVGMFTAAAIGQEPAVWLNEICYDPVGTDLGGTEWLEVAGPSGIDLSSYIVVLYNGVGGVPYNTTALSGAIDDEGCGFGAVELVYATGNSLQNGAPDGIALANVSGGSTTLVQFLSYEGAFTGVGGPADGVLSVNIGIQSGTTTNTLQLGGMATNYSGYAWETNTASKGSLNVNQSITGCTPVVPTNVYFFATGALVNEDQGTFDVTLYKTLPEGEVSGEIVLQGTATEGAGADYTVNTTNFTMSGATTTATVTVTINDDADQEMDETVVLALANIVGAGTTLPNVFTLTINPSDIPTHAITITPPTNGTVTTTPVDVAEEGAQVTITATPDTGYAVDTVTVLDASLNPVGGVGRRSELHLHDADLGCDGDRDVPDDRHQREPHHFAVLRRCQLRQVDRDLQSRRRGHRFGWRRLPAGAVQQRCPRSMENQWYAHVDGAAERNHFGRRNIFGQASVGLVAKLCCCQPDRQLGVQR
;
A
#
# COMPACT_ATOMS: atom_id res chain seq x y z
N MET A 1 -4.95 -65.33 -72.41
CA MET A 1 -3.72 -65.70 -71.67
C MET A 1 -3.09 -64.44 -71.13
N LYS A 2 -3.06 -64.27 -69.80
CA LYS A 2 -2.46 -63.12 -69.10
C LYS A 2 -0.97 -63.04 -69.45
N LYS A 3 -0.51 -61.88 -69.95
CA LYS A 3 0.92 -61.54 -69.99
C LYS A 3 1.17 -60.40 -69.00
N TRP A 4 1.92 -60.72 -67.97
CA TRP A 4 2.51 -59.77 -67.03
C TRP A 4 3.72 -59.10 -67.71
N LEU A 5 3.82 -57.77 -67.63
CA LEU A 5 5.10 -57.08 -67.71
C LEU A 5 5.30 -56.34 -66.39
N ALA A 6 6.41 -56.69 -65.72
CA ALA A 6 6.86 -56.10 -64.47
C ALA A 6 7.30 -54.65 -64.70
N GLY A 7 6.77 -53.74 -63.88
CA GLY A 7 7.30 -52.39 -63.74
C GLY A 7 8.57 -52.42 -62.89
N LEU A 8 9.67 -51.93 -63.45
CA LEU A 8 10.91 -51.68 -62.74
C LEU A 8 10.69 -50.40 -61.90
N ALA A 9 10.28 -50.55 -60.64
CA ALA A 9 10.23 -49.45 -59.69
C ALA A 9 11.66 -49.18 -59.19
N CYS A 10 12.17 -48.00 -59.53
CA CYS A 10 13.39 -47.45 -58.97
C CYS A 10 13.13 -47.20 -57.47
N VAL A 11 13.61 -48.09 -56.60
CA VAL A 11 13.61 -47.85 -55.15
C VAL A 11 14.72 -46.84 -54.89
N GLY A 12 14.35 -45.55 -54.86
CA GLY A 12 15.18 -44.54 -54.24
C GLY A 12 15.35 -44.92 -52.78
N MET A 13 16.56 -45.36 -52.41
CA MET A 13 16.99 -45.36 -51.02
C MET A 13 16.94 -43.91 -50.54
N PHE A 14 15.85 -43.53 -49.89
CA PHE A 14 15.88 -42.43 -48.94
C PHE A 14 16.74 -42.93 -47.78
N THR A 15 18.02 -42.56 -47.79
CA THR A 15 18.83 -42.59 -46.58
C THR A 15 18.14 -41.66 -45.59
N ALA A 16 17.60 -42.21 -44.51
CA ALA A 16 17.22 -41.42 -43.36
C ALA A 16 18.44 -40.58 -42.95
N ALA A 17 18.30 -39.26 -42.95
CA ALA A 17 19.28 -38.39 -42.32
C ALA A 17 19.44 -38.89 -40.88
N ALA A 18 20.68 -39.10 -40.44
CA ALA A 18 20.97 -39.39 -39.05
C ALA A 18 20.32 -38.28 -38.22
N ILE A 19 19.36 -38.65 -37.37
CA ILE A 19 18.84 -37.77 -36.33
C ILE A 19 20.06 -37.43 -35.47
N GLY A 20 20.58 -36.21 -35.61
CA GLY A 20 21.68 -35.72 -34.80
C GLY A 20 21.26 -35.85 -33.34
N GLN A 21 22.11 -36.48 -32.53
CA GLN A 21 21.89 -36.54 -31.10
C GLN A 21 21.85 -35.10 -30.57
N GLU A 22 20.76 -34.75 -29.86
CA GLU A 22 20.62 -33.44 -29.24
C GLU A 22 21.83 -33.15 -28.33
N PRO A 23 22.39 -31.94 -28.40
CA PRO A 23 23.54 -31.60 -27.58
C PRO A 23 23.13 -31.53 -26.11
N ALA A 24 23.90 -32.18 -25.23
CA ALA A 24 23.68 -32.10 -23.78
C ALA A 24 24.05 -30.72 -23.21
N VAL A 25 25.04 -30.05 -23.81
CA VAL A 25 25.44 -28.68 -23.50
C VAL A 25 25.35 -27.87 -24.79
N TRP A 26 24.79 -26.68 -24.74
CA TRP A 26 24.60 -25.82 -25.91
C TRP A 26 25.01 -24.37 -25.64
N LEU A 27 25.28 -23.62 -26.71
CA LEU A 27 25.41 -22.16 -26.68
C LEU A 27 24.04 -21.54 -26.37
N ASN A 28 23.97 -20.79 -25.26
CA ASN A 28 22.72 -20.30 -24.68
C ASN A 28 22.48 -18.81 -24.92
N GLU A 29 23.54 -18.01 -24.81
CA GLU A 29 23.49 -16.56 -24.92
C GLU A 29 24.83 -16.04 -25.48
N ILE A 30 24.76 -15.00 -26.30
CA ILE A 30 25.91 -14.39 -26.97
C ILE A 30 25.74 -12.88 -26.92
N CYS A 31 26.72 -12.20 -26.33
CA CYS A 31 26.87 -10.76 -26.38
C CYS A 31 28.10 -10.43 -27.24
N TYR A 32 27.83 -10.16 -28.52
CA TYR A 32 28.80 -9.62 -29.48
C TYR A 32 28.39 -8.19 -29.86
N ASP A 33 29.36 -7.36 -30.22
CA ASP A 33 29.16 -5.96 -30.64
C ASP A 33 28.55 -4.99 -29.59
N PRO A 34 29.09 -4.89 -28.35
CA PRO A 34 28.64 -3.89 -27.40
C PRO A 34 29.09 -2.48 -27.85
N VAL A 35 28.21 -1.47 -27.75
CA VAL A 35 28.56 -0.08 -28.16
C VAL A 35 29.73 0.47 -27.33
N GLY A 36 30.82 0.83 -28.01
CA GLY A 36 32.04 1.38 -27.42
C GLY A 36 33.28 0.69 -28.00
N THR A 37 34.49 1.17 -27.70
CA THR A 37 35.70 0.36 -27.91
C THR A 37 35.64 -0.85 -26.98
N ASP A 38 35.96 -2.05 -27.48
CA ASP A 38 35.96 -3.32 -26.73
C ASP A 38 36.70 -3.20 -25.39
N LEU A 39 35.96 -2.91 -24.32
CA LEU A 39 36.48 -2.90 -22.96
C LEU A 39 36.30 -4.31 -22.42
N GLY A 40 37.39 -5.01 -22.08
CA GLY A 40 37.32 -6.39 -21.58
C GLY A 40 36.21 -6.59 -20.55
N GLY A 41 35.42 -7.65 -20.72
CA GLY A 41 34.23 -7.91 -19.90
C GLY A 41 32.90 -7.49 -20.50
N THR A 42 32.87 -6.73 -21.61
CA THR A 42 31.64 -6.37 -22.32
C THR A 42 31.16 -7.41 -23.32
N GLU A 43 32.07 -8.24 -23.83
CA GLU A 43 31.76 -9.37 -24.71
C GLU A 43 31.90 -10.69 -23.97
N TRP A 44 30.93 -11.56 -24.19
CA TRP A 44 30.82 -12.82 -23.47
C TRP A 44 29.84 -13.73 -24.20
N LEU A 45 29.92 -15.01 -23.87
CA LEU A 45 28.94 -16.00 -24.27
C LEU A 45 28.56 -16.83 -23.06
N GLU A 46 27.53 -17.63 -23.20
CA GLU A 46 27.04 -18.53 -22.18
C GLU A 46 26.77 -19.90 -22.78
N VAL A 47 27.04 -20.93 -22.01
CA VAL A 47 26.59 -22.30 -22.32
C VAL A 47 25.59 -22.76 -21.27
N ALA A 48 24.59 -23.54 -21.67
CA ALA A 48 23.61 -24.11 -20.76
C ALA A 48 23.43 -25.61 -21.02
N GLY A 49 22.84 -26.29 -20.05
CA GLY A 49 22.65 -27.74 -20.07
C GLY A 49 22.10 -28.27 -18.75
N PRO A 50 21.95 -29.60 -18.62
CA PRO A 50 21.66 -30.23 -17.35
C PRO A 50 22.68 -29.87 -16.27
N SER A 51 22.19 -29.62 -15.05
CA SER A 51 23.03 -29.31 -13.90
C SER A 51 23.94 -30.49 -13.55
N GLY A 52 25.13 -30.18 -13.05
CA GLY A 52 26.16 -31.15 -12.68
C GLY A 52 27.01 -31.68 -13.85
N ILE A 53 26.77 -31.26 -15.10
CA ILE A 53 27.68 -31.59 -16.21
C ILE A 53 29.02 -30.87 -15.99
N ASP A 54 30.12 -31.64 -15.96
CA ASP A 54 31.48 -31.14 -15.93
C ASP A 54 31.91 -30.60 -17.30
N LEU A 55 32.21 -29.30 -17.34
CA LEU A 55 32.61 -28.58 -18.54
C LEU A 55 34.11 -28.71 -18.85
N SER A 56 34.92 -29.39 -18.03
CA SER A 56 36.37 -29.56 -18.25
C SER A 56 36.73 -30.27 -19.56
N SER A 57 35.78 -31.03 -20.12
CA SER A 57 35.90 -31.68 -21.43
C SER A 57 35.37 -30.82 -22.59
N TYR A 58 34.91 -29.59 -22.36
CA TYR A 58 34.36 -28.73 -23.40
C TYR A 58 35.30 -27.59 -23.75
N ILE A 59 35.30 -27.20 -25.02
CA ILE A 59 35.99 -26.04 -25.54
C ILE A 59 35.05 -25.20 -26.37
N VAL A 60 35.29 -23.89 -26.38
CA VAL A 60 34.71 -22.96 -27.34
C VAL A 60 35.79 -22.46 -28.28
N VAL A 61 35.53 -22.52 -29.58
CA VAL A 61 36.43 -22.05 -30.64
C VAL A 61 35.74 -20.94 -31.42
N LEU A 62 36.37 -19.78 -31.48
CA LEU A 62 35.89 -18.64 -32.25
C LEU A 62 36.51 -18.68 -33.65
N TYR A 63 35.67 -18.43 -34.65
CA TYR A 63 35.99 -18.53 -36.07
C TYR A 63 35.79 -17.19 -36.75
N ASN A 64 36.79 -16.78 -37.54
CA ASN A 64 36.66 -15.62 -38.41
C ASN A 64 35.96 -16.08 -39.69
N GLY A 65 34.82 -15.49 -40.05
CA GLY A 65 34.07 -15.91 -41.23
C GLY A 65 34.70 -15.48 -42.54
N VAL A 66 35.70 -14.58 -42.52
CA VAL A 66 36.62 -14.36 -43.64
C VAL A 66 37.68 -15.46 -43.65
N GLY A 67 37.46 -16.46 -44.49
CA GLY A 67 38.36 -17.60 -44.66
C GLY A 67 38.10 -18.77 -43.72
N GLY A 68 37.20 -18.61 -42.75
CA GLY A 68 36.67 -19.69 -41.93
C GLY A 68 37.66 -20.27 -40.92
N VAL A 69 38.73 -19.56 -40.57
CA VAL A 69 39.80 -20.08 -39.70
C VAL A 69 39.54 -19.77 -38.23
N PRO A 70 39.90 -20.68 -37.29
CA PRO A 70 39.80 -20.40 -35.87
C PRO A 70 40.84 -19.35 -35.47
N TYR A 71 40.45 -18.38 -34.64
CA TYR A 71 41.36 -17.34 -34.13
C TYR A 71 41.53 -17.39 -32.61
N ASN A 72 40.63 -18.05 -31.89
CA ASN A 72 40.69 -18.19 -30.44
C ASN A 72 40.09 -19.55 -30.02
N THR A 73 40.66 -20.18 -29.01
CA THR A 73 40.15 -21.42 -28.41
C THR A 73 40.23 -21.29 -26.90
N THR A 74 39.10 -21.46 -26.23
CA THR A 74 38.98 -21.37 -24.78
C THR A 74 38.48 -22.70 -24.22
N ALA A 75 39.23 -23.26 -23.27
CA ALA A 75 38.77 -24.41 -22.52
C ALA A 75 37.76 -23.97 -21.46
N LEU A 76 36.65 -24.69 -21.34
CA LEU A 76 35.68 -24.49 -20.27
C LEU A 76 36.13 -25.24 -19.01
N SER A 77 35.55 -24.88 -17.87
CA SER A 77 35.84 -25.49 -16.59
C SER A 77 34.67 -25.34 -15.65
N GLY A 78 34.72 -26.04 -14.51
CA GLY A 78 33.62 -26.08 -13.56
C GLY A 78 32.50 -27.01 -14.02
N ALA A 79 31.37 -26.93 -13.33
CA ALA A 79 30.16 -27.65 -13.69
C ALA A 79 29.00 -26.68 -13.85
N ILE A 80 28.01 -27.06 -14.64
CA ILE A 80 26.74 -26.32 -14.74
C ILE A 80 26.01 -26.42 -13.39
N ASP A 81 25.58 -25.31 -12.83
CA ASP A 81 24.80 -25.24 -11.59
C ASP A 81 23.31 -25.59 -11.81
N ASP A 82 22.54 -25.68 -10.73
CA ASP A 82 21.09 -25.92 -10.80
C ASP A 82 20.35 -24.63 -10.47
N GLU A 83 19.85 -23.99 -11.51
CA GLU A 83 19.05 -22.77 -11.43
C GLU A 83 17.54 -23.05 -11.50
N GLY A 84 17.18 -24.31 -11.76
CA GLY A 84 15.80 -24.74 -11.84
C GLY A 84 15.67 -26.08 -12.57
N CYS A 85 15.01 -27.02 -11.91
CA CYS A 85 14.59 -28.29 -12.51
C CYS A 85 15.72 -29.11 -13.14
N GLY A 86 16.93 -29.00 -12.57
CA GLY A 86 18.09 -29.76 -13.02
C GLY A 86 18.78 -29.17 -14.24
N PHE A 87 18.64 -27.87 -14.48
CA PHE A 87 19.32 -27.14 -15.56
C PHE A 87 19.93 -25.84 -15.01
N GLY A 88 20.95 -25.34 -15.69
CA GLY A 88 21.59 -24.06 -15.40
C GLY A 88 22.42 -23.57 -16.57
N ALA A 89 23.11 -22.45 -16.36
CA ALA A 89 23.94 -21.81 -17.37
C ALA A 89 25.27 -21.32 -16.79
N VAL A 90 26.31 -21.30 -17.61
CA VAL A 90 27.66 -20.89 -17.21
C VAL A 90 28.18 -19.86 -18.19
N GLU A 91 28.53 -18.69 -17.65
CA GLU A 91 29.13 -17.61 -18.42
C GLU A 91 30.59 -17.88 -18.78
N LEU A 92 30.98 -17.41 -19.97
CA LEU A 92 32.36 -17.27 -20.40
C LEU A 92 32.61 -15.82 -20.82
N VAL A 93 33.44 -15.12 -20.04
CA VAL A 93 33.76 -13.71 -20.26
C VAL A 93 35.09 -13.57 -21.00
N TYR A 94 35.12 -12.77 -22.07
CA TYR A 94 36.34 -12.52 -22.82
C TYR A 94 37.07 -11.25 -22.35
N ALA A 95 38.39 -11.38 -22.19
CA ALA A 95 39.28 -10.28 -21.87
C ALA A 95 39.62 -9.44 -23.12
N THR A 96 40.07 -8.20 -22.91
CA THR A 96 40.46 -7.27 -23.97
C THR A 96 41.49 -7.91 -24.92
N GLY A 97 41.22 -7.89 -26.23
CA GLY A 97 42.10 -8.46 -27.26
C GLY A 97 41.91 -9.96 -27.52
N ASN A 98 40.98 -10.62 -26.83
CA ASN A 98 40.60 -12.02 -27.08
C ASN A 98 39.09 -12.15 -27.31
N SER A 99 38.49 -11.14 -27.94
CA SER A 99 37.07 -10.85 -27.89
C SER A 99 36.32 -11.42 -29.11
N LEU A 100 34.99 -11.33 -29.11
CA LEU A 100 34.15 -11.76 -30.23
C LEU A 100 34.37 -10.76 -31.38
N GLN A 101 34.54 -11.27 -32.60
CA GLN A 101 34.68 -10.40 -33.77
C GLN A 101 33.30 -10.00 -34.31
N ASN A 102 33.18 -8.76 -34.79
CA ASN A 102 31.93 -8.20 -35.32
C ASN A 102 31.88 -8.28 -36.86
N GLY A 103 32.45 -9.35 -37.44
CA GLY A 103 32.48 -9.59 -38.87
C GLY A 103 31.17 -10.21 -39.38
N ALA A 104 30.78 -9.81 -40.58
CA ALA A 104 29.63 -10.37 -41.29
C ALA A 104 30.08 -11.37 -42.38
N PRO A 105 30.14 -12.69 -42.12
CA PRO A 105 29.84 -13.38 -40.86
C PRO A 105 31.08 -13.65 -39.99
N ASP A 106 30.84 -14.02 -38.74
CA ASP A 106 31.77 -14.68 -37.81
C ASP A 106 31.00 -15.76 -37.04
N GLY A 107 31.71 -16.66 -36.35
CA GLY A 107 31.07 -17.83 -35.75
C GLY A 107 31.74 -18.42 -34.53
N ILE A 108 30.98 -19.27 -33.85
CA ILE A 108 31.32 -19.90 -32.57
C ILE A 108 31.06 -21.40 -32.70
N ALA A 109 32.09 -22.20 -32.42
CA ALA A 109 31.96 -23.64 -32.29
C ALA A 109 32.06 -24.06 -30.83
N LEU A 110 31.06 -24.80 -30.35
CA LEU A 110 31.14 -25.57 -29.11
C LEU A 110 31.58 -26.99 -29.46
N ALA A 111 32.59 -27.53 -28.77
CA ALA A 111 33.08 -28.88 -29.01
C ALA A 111 33.41 -29.59 -27.71
N ASN A 112 33.27 -30.93 -27.70
CA ASN A 112 33.68 -31.80 -26.60
C ASN A 112 34.98 -32.50 -26.97
N VAL A 113 35.99 -32.42 -26.09
CA VAL A 113 37.29 -33.08 -26.18
C VAL A 113 37.31 -34.20 -25.13
N SER A 114 37.11 -35.43 -25.59
CA SER A 114 37.10 -36.62 -24.74
C SER A 114 37.97 -37.71 -25.33
N GLY A 115 38.79 -38.36 -24.49
CA GLY A 115 39.68 -39.46 -24.92
C GLY A 115 40.69 -39.07 -26.00
N GLY A 116 41.04 -37.78 -26.11
CA GLY A 116 41.93 -37.26 -27.16
C GLY A 116 41.25 -37.03 -28.52
N SER A 117 39.93 -37.20 -28.60
CA SER A 117 39.12 -36.91 -29.79
C SER A 117 38.26 -35.68 -29.57
N THR A 118 38.19 -34.80 -30.58
CA THR A 118 37.34 -33.62 -30.56
C THR A 118 36.07 -33.88 -31.37
N THR A 119 34.91 -33.71 -30.74
CA THR A 119 33.59 -33.85 -31.37
C THR A 119 32.91 -32.49 -31.40
N LEU A 120 32.51 -32.03 -32.59
CA LEU A 120 31.74 -30.79 -32.74
C LEU A 120 30.34 -30.98 -32.13
N VAL A 121 29.95 -30.05 -31.26
CA VAL A 121 28.62 -30.02 -30.61
C VAL A 121 27.71 -29.06 -31.36
N GLN A 122 28.17 -27.82 -31.60
CA GLN A 122 27.46 -26.82 -32.39
C GLN A 122 28.46 -25.97 -33.16
N PHE A 123 28.04 -25.49 -34.34
CA PHE A 123 28.74 -24.43 -35.06
C PHE A 123 27.74 -23.39 -35.52
N LEU A 124 27.66 -22.29 -34.76
CA LEU A 124 26.72 -21.20 -35.00
C LEU A 124 27.46 -20.00 -35.57
N SER A 125 26.77 -19.22 -36.40
CA SER A 125 27.28 -17.95 -36.91
C SER A 125 26.24 -16.86 -36.80
N TYR A 126 26.69 -15.62 -36.79
CA TYR A 126 25.85 -14.43 -36.89
C TYR A 126 26.15 -13.68 -38.19
N GLU A 127 25.17 -12.95 -38.69
CA GLU A 127 25.28 -12.10 -39.91
C GLU A 127 25.58 -12.83 -41.23
N GLY A 128 25.44 -14.16 -41.25
CA GLY A 128 25.63 -14.99 -42.43
C GLY A 128 26.13 -16.38 -42.05
N ALA A 129 26.20 -17.28 -43.02
CA ALA A 129 26.77 -18.63 -42.84
C ALA A 129 28.09 -18.76 -43.60
N PHE A 130 29.03 -19.53 -43.06
CA PHE A 130 30.31 -19.83 -43.69
C PHE A 130 30.79 -21.24 -43.32
N THR A 131 31.73 -21.78 -44.08
CA THR A 131 32.31 -23.11 -43.80
C THR A 131 33.56 -22.95 -42.94
N GLY A 132 33.65 -23.72 -41.86
CA GLY A 132 34.85 -23.76 -41.02
C GLY A 132 36.02 -24.40 -41.76
N VAL A 133 37.22 -23.90 -41.50
CA VAL A 133 38.50 -24.35 -42.06
C VAL A 133 39.45 -24.56 -40.89
N GLY A 134 39.75 -25.83 -40.60
CA GLY A 134 40.48 -26.26 -39.41
C GLY A 134 39.67 -26.23 -38.12
N GLY A 135 40.27 -26.73 -37.04
CA GLY A 135 39.64 -26.85 -35.73
C GLY A 135 38.45 -27.84 -35.72
N PRO A 136 37.57 -27.77 -34.70
CA PRO A 136 36.45 -28.69 -34.55
C PRO A 136 35.39 -28.63 -35.66
N ALA A 137 35.27 -27.48 -36.35
CA ALA A 137 34.27 -27.26 -37.39
C ALA A 137 34.82 -27.37 -38.83
N ASP A 138 35.97 -28.04 -39.02
CA ASP A 138 36.60 -28.19 -40.34
C ASP A 138 35.66 -28.84 -41.37
N GLY A 139 35.41 -28.13 -42.47
CA GLY A 139 34.51 -28.57 -43.54
C GLY A 139 33.01 -28.50 -43.21
N VAL A 140 32.63 -28.00 -42.03
CA VAL A 140 31.22 -27.88 -41.60
C VAL A 140 30.70 -26.48 -41.93
N LEU A 141 29.53 -26.40 -42.58
CA LEU A 141 28.81 -25.14 -42.78
C LEU A 141 28.14 -24.72 -41.46
N SER A 142 28.38 -23.50 -41.01
CA SER A 142 27.75 -22.94 -39.81
C SER A 142 26.24 -22.80 -39.97
N VAL A 143 25.52 -22.87 -38.85
CA VAL A 143 24.11 -22.51 -38.78
C VAL A 143 24.01 -21.03 -38.43
N ASN A 144 23.52 -20.21 -39.36
CA ASN A 144 23.27 -18.80 -39.09
C ASN A 144 22.10 -18.66 -38.10
N ILE A 145 22.33 -17.94 -37.00
CA ILE A 145 21.32 -17.63 -35.97
C ILE A 145 20.15 -16.83 -36.59
N GLY A 146 20.42 -16.02 -37.61
CA GLY A 146 19.38 -15.35 -38.40
C GLY A 146 18.80 -14.08 -37.77
N ILE A 147 19.25 -13.72 -36.56
CA ILE A 147 18.98 -12.46 -35.88
C ILE A 147 20.30 -11.82 -35.44
N GLN A 148 20.28 -10.50 -35.20
CA GLN A 148 21.45 -9.71 -34.82
C GLN A 148 21.33 -9.24 -33.37
N SER A 149 22.48 -9.08 -32.70
CA SER A 149 22.53 -8.43 -31.40
C SER A 149 21.92 -7.01 -31.50
N GLY A 150 21.16 -6.62 -30.47
CA GLY A 150 20.49 -5.32 -30.40
C GLY A 150 21.37 -4.26 -29.71
N THR A 151 20.77 -3.13 -29.35
CA THR A 151 21.41 -2.07 -28.53
C THR A 151 22.08 -2.62 -27.27
N THR A 152 22.94 -1.82 -26.62
CA THR A 152 23.82 -2.15 -25.45
C THR A 152 23.31 -3.02 -24.31
N THR A 153 22.00 -3.23 -24.17
CA THR A 153 21.39 -4.04 -23.09
C THR A 153 20.89 -5.40 -23.55
N ASN A 154 20.76 -5.62 -24.86
CA ASN A 154 20.18 -6.83 -25.42
C ASN A 154 21.24 -7.74 -26.02
N THR A 155 21.08 -9.04 -25.82
CA THR A 155 21.95 -10.10 -26.32
C THR A 155 21.20 -10.99 -27.31
N LEU A 156 21.92 -11.81 -28.07
CA LEU A 156 21.33 -12.96 -28.72
C LEU A 156 21.18 -14.06 -27.69
N GLN A 157 19.97 -14.55 -27.43
CA GLN A 157 19.74 -15.57 -26.41
C GLN A 157 18.63 -16.54 -26.82
N LEU A 158 18.66 -17.76 -26.30
CA LEU A 158 17.61 -18.75 -26.50
C LEU A 158 16.40 -18.47 -25.60
N GLY A 159 15.20 -18.44 -26.19
CA GLY A 159 13.93 -18.34 -25.48
C GLY A 159 12.98 -19.50 -25.83
N GLY A 160 11.97 -19.71 -24.99
CA GLY A 160 10.93 -20.73 -25.18
C GLY A 160 10.81 -21.71 -24.00
N MET A 161 10.02 -22.77 -24.21
CA MET A 161 9.79 -23.82 -23.21
C MET A 161 10.20 -25.18 -23.79
N ALA A 162 11.30 -25.74 -23.31
CA ALA A 162 11.82 -27.03 -23.77
C ALA A 162 12.67 -27.72 -22.70
N THR A 163 13.25 -28.88 -23.00
CA THR A 163 14.26 -29.57 -22.15
C THR A 163 15.54 -29.87 -22.93
N ASN A 164 15.63 -29.39 -24.16
CA ASN A 164 16.72 -29.62 -25.11
C ASN A 164 16.84 -28.45 -26.08
N TYR A 165 18.04 -28.29 -26.66
CA TYR A 165 18.37 -27.17 -27.55
C TYR A 165 17.35 -26.95 -28.67
N SER A 166 16.92 -28.00 -29.38
CA SER A 166 16.04 -27.87 -30.55
C SER A 166 14.64 -27.30 -30.24
N GLY A 167 14.24 -27.28 -28.97
CA GLY A 167 12.94 -26.74 -28.57
C GLY A 167 12.96 -25.24 -28.26
N TYR A 168 14.14 -24.62 -28.22
CA TYR A 168 14.31 -23.19 -28.05
C TYR A 168 14.48 -22.47 -29.40
N ALA A 169 14.21 -21.17 -29.42
CA ALA A 169 14.45 -20.30 -30.55
C ALA A 169 15.35 -19.13 -30.13
N TRP A 170 16.24 -18.70 -31.02
CA TRP A 170 17.03 -17.49 -30.81
C TRP A 170 16.13 -16.25 -30.85
N GLU A 171 16.30 -15.36 -29.87
CA GLU A 171 15.64 -14.07 -29.74
C GLU A 171 16.64 -12.98 -29.29
N THR A 172 16.18 -11.72 -29.26
CA THR A 172 16.91 -10.63 -28.60
C THR A 172 16.18 -10.24 -27.32
N ASN A 173 16.89 -10.23 -26.19
CA ASN A 173 16.32 -9.85 -24.91
C ASN A 173 17.42 -9.34 -23.96
N THR A 174 17.03 -8.87 -22.77
CA THR A 174 17.95 -8.34 -21.76
C THR A 174 18.93 -9.43 -21.32
N ALA A 175 20.19 -9.06 -21.15
CA ALA A 175 21.24 -9.97 -20.71
C ALA A 175 20.88 -10.75 -19.43
N SER A 176 21.14 -12.06 -19.43
CA SER A 176 20.90 -13.00 -18.32
C SER A 176 22.19 -13.61 -17.75
N LYS A 177 23.33 -13.05 -18.13
CA LYS A 177 24.70 -13.41 -17.77
C LYS A 177 24.86 -14.28 -16.49
N GLY A 178 25.24 -15.54 -16.71
CA GLY A 178 25.49 -16.52 -15.65
C GLY A 178 24.21 -17.11 -15.07
N SER A 179 23.11 -17.01 -15.81
CA SER A 179 21.81 -17.57 -15.46
C SER A 179 21.03 -17.96 -16.71
N LEU A 180 20.08 -18.89 -16.58
CA LEU A 180 19.13 -19.24 -17.62
C LEU A 180 18.43 -17.98 -18.16
N ASN A 181 18.19 -17.99 -19.47
CA ASN A 181 17.70 -16.80 -20.17
C ASN A 181 16.32 -16.35 -19.68
N VAL A 182 16.05 -15.04 -19.77
CA VAL A 182 14.83 -14.42 -19.20
C VAL A 182 13.53 -15.08 -19.68
N ASN A 183 13.47 -15.51 -20.94
CA ASN A 183 12.31 -16.20 -21.53
C ASN A 183 12.53 -17.70 -21.73
N GLN A 184 13.58 -18.26 -21.15
CA GLN A 184 13.86 -19.69 -21.20
C GLN A 184 13.21 -20.36 -20.00
N SER A 185 12.34 -21.31 -20.28
CA SER A 185 11.69 -22.15 -19.28
C SER A 185 11.94 -23.62 -19.59
N ILE A 186 12.02 -24.43 -18.54
CA ILE A 186 12.21 -25.86 -18.68
C ILE A 186 10.84 -26.55 -18.71
N THR A 187 10.53 -27.35 -19.73
CA THR A 187 9.25 -28.08 -19.77
C THR A 187 9.12 -29.02 -18.58
N GLY A 188 7.99 -28.98 -17.89
CA GLY A 188 7.78 -29.75 -16.65
C GLY A 188 8.38 -29.07 -15.41
N CYS A 189 9.01 -27.91 -15.58
CA CYS A 189 9.40 -27.04 -14.49
C CYS A 189 8.26 -26.08 -14.16
N THR A 190 7.39 -26.48 -13.25
CA THR A 190 6.54 -25.51 -12.56
C THR A 190 7.40 -24.88 -11.46
N PRO A 191 7.62 -23.56 -11.43
CA PRO A 191 8.32 -22.93 -10.33
C PRO A 191 7.62 -23.35 -9.03
N VAL A 192 8.40 -23.80 -8.04
CA VAL A 192 7.86 -24.17 -6.73
C VAL A 192 7.33 -22.89 -6.10
N VAL A 193 6.03 -22.63 -6.25
CA VAL A 193 5.39 -21.52 -5.56
C VAL A 193 5.38 -21.89 -4.07
N PRO A 194 6.00 -21.10 -3.18
CA PRO A 194 6.02 -21.43 -1.77
C PRO A 194 4.61 -21.31 -1.20
N THR A 195 4.22 -22.29 -0.38
CA THR A 195 3.03 -22.15 0.46
C THR A 195 3.36 -21.20 1.58
N ASN A 196 2.53 -20.17 1.79
CA ASN A 196 2.69 -19.20 2.86
C ASN A 196 1.42 -19.13 3.71
N VAL A 197 1.55 -18.82 4.99
CA VAL A 197 0.45 -18.55 5.92
C VAL A 197 0.37 -17.07 6.28
N TYR A 198 -0.85 -16.55 6.40
CA TYR A 198 -1.15 -15.17 6.77
C TYR A 198 -2.58 -15.04 7.35
N PHE A 199 -2.86 -13.93 8.03
CA PHE A 199 -4.21 -13.53 8.43
C PHE A 199 -4.93 -12.79 7.29
N PHE A 200 -6.25 -12.86 7.22
CA PHE A 200 -7.01 -12.12 6.19
C PHE A 200 -6.92 -10.59 6.33
N ALA A 201 -6.79 -10.13 7.58
CA ALA A 201 -6.75 -8.72 7.94
C ALA A 201 -5.66 -8.49 8.99
N THR A 202 -5.31 -7.22 9.23
CA THR A 202 -4.36 -6.81 10.28
C THR A 202 -5.03 -6.64 11.63
N GLY A 203 -6.36 -6.54 11.68
CA GLY A 203 -7.10 -6.34 12.92
C GLY A 203 -8.59 -6.13 12.72
N ALA A 204 -9.31 -6.01 13.82
CA ALA A 204 -10.72 -5.67 13.89
C ALA A 204 -11.04 -4.96 15.22
N LEU A 205 -12.25 -4.42 15.32
CA LEU A 205 -12.72 -3.68 16.48
C LEU A 205 -14.13 -4.17 16.80
N VAL A 206 -14.34 -4.53 18.06
CA VAL A 206 -15.57 -5.14 18.58
C VAL A 206 -15.90 -4.52 19.94
N ASN A 207 -17.15 -4.65 20.35
CA ASN A 207 -17.54 -4.36 21.73
C ASN A 207 -17.37 -5.62 22.58
N GLU A 208 -17.27 -5.43 23.87
CA GLU A 208 -17.17 -6.49 24.88
C GLU A 208 -18.43 -7.39 24.91
N ASP A 209 -19.60 -6.84 24.62
CA ASP A 209 -20.87 -7.58 24.45
C ASP A 209 -20.99 -8.41 23.15
N GLN A 210 -19.95 -8.45 22.31
CA GLN A 210 -19.96 -9.13 21.00
C GLN A 210 -20.03 -10.67 21.12
N GLY A 211 -19.61 -11.23 22.26
CA GLY A 211 -19.58 -12.67 22.53
C GLY A 211 -18.43 -13.40 21.85
N THR A 212 -18.44 -13.55 20.52
CA THR A 212 -17.34 -14.27 19.82
C THR A 212 -16.88 -13.57 18.55
N PHE A 213 -15.59 -13.66 18.27
CA PHE A 213 -14.96 -13.18 17.04
C PHE A 213 -14.03 -14.24 16.44
N ASP A 214 -14.23 -14.58 15.16
CA ASP A 214 -13.43 -15.56 14.44
C ASP A 214 -12.28 -14.90 13.68
N VAL A 215 -11.04 -15.21 14.09
CA VAL A 215 -9.83 -14.82 13.38
C VAL A 215 -9.46 -15.92 12.39
N THR A 216 -9.53 -15.62 11.10
CA THR A 216 -9.28 -16.60 10.04
C THR A 216 -7.88 -16.44 9.45
N LEU A 217 -7.18 -17.57 9.36
CA LEU A 217 -5.88 -17.75 8.72
C LEU A 217 -6.05 -18.42 7.38
N TYR A 218 -5.14 -18.10 6.44
CA TYR A 218 -5.13 -18.64 5.09
C TYR A 218 -3.77 -19.25 4.78
N LYS A 219 -3.75 -20.34 4.01
CA LYS A 219 -2.56 -20.77 3.26
C LYS A 219 -2.73 -20.50 1.77
N THR A 220 -1.65 -20.10 1.10
CA THR A 220 -1.68 -19.65 -0.32
C THR A 220 -1.93 -20.77 -1.33
N LEU A 221 -1.65 -22.03 -0.97
CA LEU A 221 -1.82 -23.19 -1.84
C LEU A 221 -2.60 -24.29 -1.15
N PRO A 222 -3.42 -25.06 -1.89
CA PRO A 222 -4.22 -26.14 -1.33
C PRO A 222 -3.37 -27.39 -1.04
N GLU A 223 -2.19 -27.58 -1.62
CA GLU A 223 -1.38 -28.76 -1.32
C GLU A 223 -0.64 -28.64 0.03
N GLY A 224 -0.18 -29.79 0.54
CA GLY A 224 0.71 -29.86 1.69
C GLY A 224 0.04 -29.81 3.07
N GLU A 225 0.82 -30.21 4.07
CA GLU A 225 0.50 -30.13 5.49
C GLU A 225 1.17 -28.89 6.07
N VAL A 226 0.37 -28.00 6.66
CA VAL A 226 0.88 -26.79 7.31
C VAL A 226 0.38 -26.75 8.74
N SER A 227 1.28 -26.51 9.68
CA SER A 227 0.92 -26.34 11.09
C SER A 227 1.69 -25.19 11.71
N GLY A 228 1.18 -24.65 12.81
CA GLY A 228 1.84 -23.59 13.53
C GLY A 228 1.15 -23.25 14.85
N GLU A 229 1.69 -22.23 15.48
CA GLU A 229 1.23 -21.71 16.76
C GLU A 229 0.80 -20.25 16.63
N ILE A 230 -0.09 -19.86 17.54
CA ILE A 230 -0.59 -18.51 17.73
C ILE A 230 -0.09 -18.06 19.09
N VAL A 231 0.80 -17.07 19.08
CA VAL A 231 1.26 -16.42 20.29
C VAL A 231 0.30 -15.28 20.62
N LEU A 232 -0.35 -15.39 21.77
CA LEU A 232 -1.23 -14.36 22.31
C LEU A 232 -0.43 -13.29 23.04
N GLN A 233 -0.74 -12.04 22.74
CA GLN A 233 -0.20 -10.82 23.36
C GLN A 233 -1.33 -9.79 23.45
N GLY A 234 -1.01 -8.57 23.89
CA GLY A 234 -1.96 -7.46 23.98
C GLY A 234 -2.04 -6.90 25.38
N THR A 235 -3.06 -6.07 25.61
CA THR A 235 -3.36 -5.51 26.93
C THR A 235 -4.40 -6.33 27.68
N ALA A 236 -5.32 -6.97 26.94
CA ALA A 236 -6.34 -7.85 27.49
C ALA A 236 -5.71 -9.14 28.04
N THR A 237 -6.30 -9.65 29.09
CA THR A 237 -5.93 -10.82 29.88
C THR A 237 -6.76 -12.03 29.47
N GLU A 238 -6.08 -13.14 29.16
CA GLU A 238 -6.73 -14.39 28.80
C GLU A 238 -7.20 -15.16 30.06
N GLY A 239 -8.47 -15.57 30.11
CA GLY A 239 -9.03 -16.44 31.13
C GLY A 239 -10.56 -16.42 31.15
N ALA A 240 -11.20 -17.47 31.68
CA ALA A 240 -12.67 -17.59 31.73
C ALA A 240 -13.39 -16.60 32.67
N GLY A 241 -12.65 -15.79 33.40
CA GLY A 241 -13.15 -14.68 34.23
C GLY A 241 -12.20 -13.49 34.18
N ALA A 242 -11.53 -13.35 33.04
CA ALA A 242 -10.80 -12.17 32.61
C ALA A 242 -11.45 -11.72 31.29
N ASP A 243 -10.74 -11.01 30.43
CA ASP A 243 -11.34 -10.23 29.34
C ASP A 243 -11.70 -11.13 28.12
N TYR A 244 -10.95 -12.21 27.90
CA TYR A 244 -11.25 -13.14 26.80
C TYR A 244 -10.72 -14.57 27.01
N THR A 245 -11.17 -15.51 26.19
CA THR A 245 -10.54 -16.84 26.00
C THR A 245 -10.39 -17.16 24.51
N VAL A 246 -9.48 -18.07 24.14
CA VAL A 246 -9.44 -18.64 22.78
C VAL A 246 -9.71 -20.14 22.78
N ASN A 247 -10.28 -20.65 21.69
CA ASN A 247 -10.54 -22.09 21.55
C ASN A 247 -9.26 -22.92 21.32
N THR A 248 -8.22 -22.33 20.71
CA THR A 248 -6.95 -22.99 20.41
C THR A 248 -5.83 -21.96 20.17
N THR A 249 -4.60 -22.32 20.53
CA THR A 249 -3.37 -21.60 20.16
C THR A 249 -2.56 -22.32 19.08
N ASN A 250 -3.08 -23.43 18.55
CA ASN A 250 -2.42 -24.24 17.54
C ASN A 250 -3.37 -24.42 16.36
N PHE A 251 -2.82 -24.42 15.13
CA PHE A 251 -3.59 -24.69 13.93
C PHE A 251 -2.92 -25.74 13.06
N THR A 252 -3.73 -26.42 12.26
CA THR A 252 -3.26 -27.35 11.23
C THR A 252 -4.19 -27.23 10.02
N MET A 253 -3.58 -27.14 8.84
CA MET A 253 -4.23 -27.08 7.53
C MET A 253 -3.68 -28.24 6.68
N SER A 254 -4.46 -29.32 6.64
CA SER A 254 -4.09 -30.58 5.99
C SER A 254 -4.70 -30.71 4.60
N GLY A 255 -3.93 -31.28 3.68
CA GLY A 255 -4.31 -31.41 2.26
C GLY A 255 -4.97 -30.12 1.75
N ALA A 256 -6.08 -30.26 1.02
CA ALA A 256 -6.80 -29.17 0.37
C ALA A 256 -7.44 -28.10 1.30
N THR A 257 -7.37 -28.26 2.63
CA THR A 257 -7.95 -27.29 3.58
C THR A 257 -7.10 -26.03 3.64
N THR A 258 -7.57 -24.92 3.05
CA THR A 258 -6.77 -23.68 2.92
C THR A 258 -6.98 -22.66 4.04
N THR A 259 -7.85 -22.93 5.00
CA THR A 259 -8.16 -22.01 6.10
C THR A 259 -8.16 -22.70 7.46
N ALA A 260 -7.77 -21.96 8.49
CA ALA A 260 -7.96 -22.32 9.89
C ALA A 260 -8.55 -21.12 10.65
N THR A 261 -9.26 -21.38 11.75
CA THR A 261 -9.92 -20.35 12.53
C THR A 261 -9.53 -20.47 14.00
N VAL A 262 -9.17 -19.33 14.59
CA VAL A 262 -9.05 -19.13 16.03
C VAL A 262 -10.25 -18.31 16.47
N THR A 263 -11.07 -18.87 17.34
CA THR A 263 -12.25 -18.18 17.88
C THR A 263 -11.86 -17.53 19.20
N VAL A 264 -11.93 -16.21 19.24
CA VAL A 264 -11.82 -15.40 20.46
C VAL A 264 -13.22 -15.30 21.07
N THR A 265 -13.39 -15.77 22.30
CA THR A 265 -14.60 -15.56 23.10
C THR A 265 -14.33 -14.39 24.02
N ILE A 266 -15.11 -13.33 23.87
CA ILE A 266 -15.01 -12.09 24.64
C ILE A 266 -15.93 -12.24 25.84
N ASN A 267 -15.42 -11.98 27.03
CA ASN A 267 -16.19 -12.14 28.25
C ASN A 267 -16.80 -10.79 28.62
N ASP A 268 -18.11 -10.67 28.44
CA ASP A 268 -18.89 -9.52 28.88
C ASP A 268 -19.08 -9.58 30.41
N ASP A 269 -18.69 -8.52 31.11
CA ASP A 269 -18.92 -8.40 32.54
C ASP A 269 -19.65 -7.10 32.93
N ALA A 270 -19.30 -6.48 34.05
CA ALA A 270 -19.93 -5.24 34.51
C ALA A 270 -18.92 -4.27 35.14
N ASP A 271 -17.64 -4.63 35.10
CA ASP A 271 -16.56 -3.82 35.59
C ASP A 271 -16.22 -2.77 34.50
N GLN A 272 -15.92 -1.55 34.94
CA GLN A 272 -15.64 -0.47 34.01
C GLN A 272 -14.16 -0.52 33.59
N GLU A 273 -13.94 -0.73 32.31
CA GLU A 273 -12.61 -0.88 31.74
C GLU A 273 -12.35 0.14 30.61
N MET A 274 -11.08 0.22 30.18
CA MET A 274 -10.69 1.02 29.00
C MET A 274 -10.58 0.09 27.79
N ASP A 275 -10.50 0.65 26.58
CA ASP A 275 -10.24 -0.14 25.38
C ASP A 275 -9.00 -1.04 25.55
N GLU A 276 -9.17 -2.32 25.22
CA GLU A 276 -8.12 -3.31 25.31
C GLU A 276 -7.82 -3.99 23.98
N THR A 277 -6.75 -4.76 23.93
CA THR A 277 -6.30 -5.43 22.71
C THR A 277 -5.95 -6.89 22.96
N VAL A 278 -6.37 -7.75 22.03
CA VAL A 278 -5.89 -9.12 21.86
C VAL A 278 -5.08 -9.18 20.59
N VAL A 279 -3.80 -9.55 20.69
CA VAL A 279 -2.86 -9.64 19.57
C VAL A 279 -2.52 -11.10 19.32
N LEU A 280 -2.84 -11.60 18.12
CA LEU A 280 -2.54 -12.95 17.66
C LEU A 280 -1.37 -12.87 16.67
N ALA A 281 -0.24 -13.50 17.00
CA ALA A 281 0.94 -13.53 16.14
C ALA A 281 1.28 -14.96 15.69
N LEU A 282 1.58 -15.12 14.40
CA LEU A 282 2.03 -16.40 13.84
C LEU A 282 3.43 -16.78 14.35
N ALA A 283 3.59 -17.99 14.87
CA ALA A 283 4.88 -18.53 15.32
C ALA A 283 5.03 -20.02 15.01
N ASN A 284 6.27 -20.50 15.00
CA ASN A 284 6.62 -21.93 14.86
C ASN A 284 5.96 -22.62 13.66
N ILE A 285 5.93 -21.93 12.51
CA ILE A 285 5.31 -22.44 11.28
C ILE A 285 6.15 -23.58 10.69
N VAL A 286 5.49 -24.69 10.37
CA VAL A 286 6.06 -25.88 9.73
C VAL A 286 5.30 -26.16 8.43
N GLY A 287 6.02 -26.48 7.36
CA GLY A 287 5.44 -26.83 6.06
C GLY A 287 5.07 -25.63 5.16
N ALA A 288 5.32 -24.40 5.63
CA ALA A 288 5.07 -23.16 4.87
C ALA A 288 6.01 -22.04 5.31
N GLY A 289 6.13 -21.01 4.48
CA GLY A 289 6.62 -19.70 4.91
C GLY A 289 5.54 -18.85 5.58
N THR A 290 5.92 -17.67 6.06
CA THR A 290 4.98 -16.64 6.56
C THR A 290 5.01 -15.44 5.64
N THR A 291 3.84 -14.88 5.33
CA THR A 291 3.72 -13.59 4.64
C THR A 291 2.84 -12.63 5.43
N LEU A 292 2.82 -11.36 5.04
CA LEU A 292 2.01 -10.34 5.70
C LEU A 292 0.53 -10.47 5.28
N PRO A 293 -0.41 -10.19 6.20
CA PRO A 293 -0.19 -9.90 7.61
C PRO A 293 0.05 -11.18 8.43
N ASN A 294 1.07 -11.15 9.29
CA ASN A 294 1.42 -12.26 10.20
C ASN A 294 1.08 -11.97 11.67
N VAL A 295 0.43 -10.84 11.91
CA VAL A 295 -0.11 -10.40 13.20
C VAL A 295 -1.53 -9.86 12.96
N PHE A 296 -2.45 -10.21 13.84
CA PHE A 296 -3.81 -9.69 13.89
C PHE A 296 -4.07 -9.05 15.26
N THR A 297 -4.59 -7.84 15.29
CA THR A 297 -4.96 -7.14 16.53
C THR A 297 -6.47 -6.95 16.60
N LEU A 298 -7.12 -7.59 17.57
CA LEU A 298 -8.50 -7.31 17.95
C LEU A 298 -8.50 -6.21 19.01
N THR A 299 -9.23 -5.12 18.78
CA THR A 299 -9.52 -4.11 19.81
C THR A 299 -10.90 -4.38 20.39
N ILE A 300 -10.99 -4.45 21.71
CA ILE A 300 -12.23 -4.65 22.47
C ILE A 300 -12.57 -3.30 23.12
N ASN A 301 -13.71 -2.73 22.75
CA ASN A 301 -14.27 -1.56 23.41
C ASN A 301 -15.15 -2.00 24.58
N PRO A 302 -15.15 -1.27 25.70
CA PRO A 302 -15.99 -1.58 26.85
C PRO A 302 -17.48 -1.44 26.50
N SER A 303 -18.32 -2.36 27.00
CA SER A 303 -19.80 -2.24 26.91
C SER A 303 -20.44 -1.63 28.15
N ASP A 304 -19.69 -1.49 29.24
CA ASP A 304 -20.18 -1.04 30.55
C ASP A 304 -19.89 0.43 30.86
N ILE A 305 -19.66 1.26 29.84
CA ILE A 305 -19.50 2.71 30.04
C ILE A 305 -20.79 3.27 30.66
N PRO A 306 -20.72 3.92 31.85
CA PRO A 306 -21.90 4.48 32.48
C PRO A 306 -22.60 5.50 31.59
N THR A 307 -23.93 5.46 31.58
CA THR A 307 -24.74 6.44 30.85
C THR A 307 -25.41 7.44 31.78
N HIS A 308 -25.44 8.70 31.34
CA HIS A 308 -26.01 9.83 32.05
C HIS A 308 -27.18 10.43 31.29
N ALA A 309 -28.31 10.60 31.97
CA ALA A 309 -29.46 11.26 31.40
C ALA A 309 -29.21 12.76 31.19
N ILE A 310 -29.50 13.23 29.99
CA ILE A 310 -29.54 14.63 29.60
C ILE A 310 -31.00 15.08 29.67
N THR A 311 -31.28 16.07 30.53
CA THR A 311 -32.61 16.66 30.62
C THR A 311 -32.57 18.15 30.30
N ILE A 312 -33.42 18.56 29.36
CA ILE A 312 -33.58 19.96 28.97
C ILE A 312 -34.81 20.51 29.68
N THR A 313 -34.63 21.53 30.52
CA THR A 313 -35.77 22.30 31.01
C THR A 313 -36.33 23.12 29.84
N PRO A 314 -37.64 23.02 29.51
CA PRO A 314 -38.19 23.70 28.36
C PRO A 314 -37.95 25.22 28.41
N PRO A 315 -37.34 25.81 27.36
CA PRO A 315 -37.20 27.26 27.25
C PRO A 315 -38.55 27.95 27.03
N THR A 316 -38.66 29.22 27.43
CA THR A 316 -39.90 30.00 27.31
C THR A 316 -40.06 30.75 25.98
N ASN A 317 -38.98 31.00 25.21
CA ASN A 317 -39.01 31.80 23.96
C ASN A 317 -37.95 31.34 22.94
N GLY A 318 -38.04 30.08 22.52
CA GLY A 318 -37.12 29.46 21.59
C GLY A 318 -37.08 27.95 21.76
N THR A 319 -36.01 27.32 21.28
CA THR A 319 -35.76 25.87 21.43
C THR A 319 -34.34 25.61 21.91
N VAL A 320 -34.14 24.49 22.61
CA VAL A 320 -32.82 23.98 22.97
C VAL A 320 -32.79 22.51 22.58
N THR A 321 -31.73 22.11 21.89
CA THR A 321 -31.44 20.71 21.57
C THR A 321 -30.04 20.36 22.03
N THR A 322 -29.80 19.08 22.24
CA THR A 322 -28.48 18.54 22.54
C THR A 322 -28.07 17.50 21.52
N THR A 323 -26.77 17.29 21.36
CA THR A 323 -26.20 16.17 20.61
C THR A 323 -25.10 15.56 21.48
N PRO A 324 -25.23 14.31 21.93
CA PRO A 324 -26.38 13.40 21.76
C PRO A 324 -27.67 13.88 22.49
N VAL A 325 -28.81 13.27 22.14
CA VAL A 325 -30.13 13.57 22.72
C VAL A 325 -30.41 12.58 23.85
N ASP A 326 -31.05 13.04 24.93
CA ASP A 326 -31.56 12.29 26.09
C ASP A 326 -30.52 11.57 26.96
N VAL A 327 -29.45 11.02 26.41
CA VAL A 327 -28.43 10.26 27.12
C VAL A 327 -27.05 10.53 26.53
N ALA A 328 -26.03 10.59 27.38
CA ALA A 328 -24.63 10.56 26.99
C ALA A 328 -23.86 9.54 27.83
N GLU A 329 -22.92 8.83 27.22
CA GLU A 329 -21.93 8.03 27.92
C GLU A 329 -20.96 8.93 28.70
N GLU A 330 -20.41 8.39 29.79
CA GLU A 330 -19.32 9.03 30.53
C GLU A 330 -18.15 9.38 29.59
N GLY A 331 -17.59 10.59 29.72
CA GLY A 331 -16.54 11.09 28.83
C GLY A 331 -17.00 11.65 27.48
N ALA A 332 -18.25 11.42 27.07
CA ALA A 332 -18.77 11.95 25.81
C ALA A 332 -18.85 13.50 25.80
N GLN A 333 -18.63 14.10 24.63
CA GLN A 333 -18.83 15.52 24.42
C GLN A 333 -20.31 15.81 24.11
N VAL A 334 -20.95 16.62 24.94
CA VAL A 334 -22.34 17.07 24.71
C VAL A 334 -22.34 18.45 24.09
N THR A 335 -22.89 18.57 22.88
CA THR A 335 -23.10 19.84 22.19
C THR A 335 -24.50 20.37 22.51
N ILE A 336 -24.59 21.62 22.97
CA ILE A 336 -25.88 22.27 23.25
C ILE A 336 -26.14 23.35 22.19
N THR A 337 -27.29 23.26 21.52
CA THR A 337 -27.73 24.24 20.51
C THR A 337 -29.00 24.94 21.00
N ALA A 338 -28.88 26.24 21.26
CA ALA A 338 -30.02 27.08 21.63
C ALA A 338 -30.41 27.97 20.46
N THR A 339 -31.69 27.96 20.08
CA THR A 339 -32.26 28.78 19.00
C THR A 339 -33.35 29.69 19.58
N PRO A 340 -33.06 30.98 19.84
CA PRO A 340 -34.08 31.92 20.29
C PRO A 340 -35.14 32.22 19.23
N ASP A 341 -36.36 32.52 19.66
CA ASP A 341 -37.36 33.13 18.79
C ASP A 341 -36.96 34.57 18.41
N THR A 342 -37.58 35.12 17.36
CA THR A 342 -37.23 36.46 16.86
C THR A 342 -37.39 37.53 17.96
N GLY A 343 -36.31 38.28 18.25
CA GLY A 343 -36.30 39.33 19.27
C GLY A 343 -35.84 38.86 20.67
N TYR A 344 -35.36 37.62 20.79
CA TYR A 344 -34.81 37.07 22.03
C TYR A 344 -33.34 36.69 21.84
N ALA A 345 -32.58 36.67 22.94
CA ALA A 345 -31.21 36.17 22.98
C ALA A 345 -31.02 35.19 24.13
N VAL A 346 -30.05 34.29 24.00
CA VAL A 346 -29.67 33.33 25.04
C VAL A 346 -29.07 34.11 26.21
N ASP A 347 -29.67 34.00 27.40
CA ASP A 347 -29.19 34.69 28.61
C ASP A 347 -28.18 33.83 29.38
N THR A 348 -28.62 32.74 29.99
CA THR A 348 -27.74 31.85 30.78
C THR A 348 -27.94 30.39 30.41
N VAL A 349 -26.83 29.65 30.32
CA VAL A 349 -26.81 28.18 30.24
C VAL A 349 -26.15 27.66 31.51
N THR A 350 -26.89 26.91 32.32
CA THR A 350 -26.36 26.30 33.55
C THR A 350 -26.49 24.79 33.46
N VAL A 351 -25.39 24.09 33.76
CA VAL A 351 -25.32 22.63 33.90
C VAL A 351 -25.47 22.29 35.38
N LEU A 352 -26.48 21.49 35.74
CA LEU A 352 -26.75 21.06 37.12
C LEU A 352 -26.50 19.56 37.28
N ASP A 353 -26.15 19.11 38.48
CA ASP A 353 -26.08 17.69 38.86
C ASP A 353 -27.47 17.11 39.23
N ALA A 354 -27.50 15.82 39.64
CA ALA A 354 -28.73 15.12 40.02
C ALA A 354 -29.46 15.78 41.19
N SER A 355 -28.71 16.49 42.01
CA SER A 355 -29.19 17.19 43.21
C SER A 355 -29.52 18.65 42.91
N LEU A 356 -29.54 19.05 41.64
CA LEU A 356 -29.80 20.40 41.14
C LEU A 356 -28.75 21.44 41.55
N ASN A 357 -27.52 21.02 41.85
CA ASN A 357 -26.40 21.93 42.11
C ASN A 357 -25.64 22.23 40.82
N PRO A 358 -25.18 23.48 40.59
CA PRO A 358 -24.33 23.80 39.46
C PRO A 358 -23.04 22.97 39.45
N VAL A 359 -22.76 22.29 38.34
CA VAL A 359 -21.51 21.53 38.15
C VAL A 359 -20.40 22.51 37.77
N GLY A 360 -19.38 22.63 38.62
CA GLY A 360 -18.25 23.53 38.40
C GLY A 360 -17.13 22.87 37.60
N GLY A 361 -17.13 23.06 36.27
CA GLY A 361 -16.05 22.63 35.36
C GLY A 361 -15.83 23.67 34.26
N VAL A 362 -14.61 23.73 33.70
CA VAL A 362 -14.00 24.83 32.92
C VAL A 362 -14.65 25.09 31.55
N GLY A 363 -15.95 25.39 31.51
CA GLY A 363 -16.54 26.26 30.51
C GLY A 363 -16.51 27.66 31.11
N ARG A 364 -15.79 28.60 30.50
CA ARG A 364 -15.70 29.99 30.96
C ARG A 364 -17.07 30.44 31.48
N ARG A 365 -17.10 31.08 32.65
CA ARG A 365 -18.14 32.08 32.95
C ARG A 365 -18.08 33.12 31.84
N SER A 366 -18.69 32.82 30.71
CA SER A 366 -19.11 33.82 29.76
C SER A 366 -20.38 34.38 30.36
N GLU A 367 -20.23 35.23 31.38
CA GLU A 367 -21.14 36.37 31.47
C GLU A 367 -20.89 37.18 30.19
N LEU A 368 -21.46 36.71 29.08
CA LEU A 368 -21.56 37.52 27.89
C LEU A 368 -22.68 38.51 28.20
N HIS A 369 -22.29 39.62 28.83
CA HIS A 369 -23.08 40.83 28.77
C HIS A 369 -23.29 41.13 27.28
N LEU A 370 -24.48 40.83 26.77
CA LEU A 370 -24.95 41.42 25.53
C LEU A 370 -25.01 42.92 25.81
N HIS A 371 -23.94 43.63 25.42
CA HIS A 371 -24.04 45.06 25.24
C HIS A 371 -25.10 45.24 24.16
N ASP A 372 -26.21 45.85 24.56
CA ASP A 372 -27.07 46.53 23.61
C ASP A 372 -26.13 47.41 22.78
N ALA A 373 -26.12 47.17 21.46
CA ALA A 373 -25.46 48.11 20.58
C ALA A 373 -26.35 49.35 20.59
N ASP A 374 -26.13 50.22 21.58
CA ASP A 374 -26.72 51.55 21.67
C ASP A 374 -26.62 52.20 20.29
N LEU A 375 -27.72 52.14 19.54
CA LEU A 375 -27.94 52.95 18.38
C LEU A 375 -28.13 54.36 18.92
N GLY A 376 -27.02 55.11 18.92
CA GLY A 376 -26.93 56.47 19.42
C GLY A 376 -28.17 57.29 19.08
N CYS A 377 -28.95 57.58 20.12
CA CYS A 377 -29.94 58.63 20.14
C CYS A 377 -29.49 59.65 21.19
N ASP A 378 -28.38 60.33 20.92
CA ASP A 378 -28.09 61.57 21.66
C ASP A 378 -27.69 62.65 20.67
N GLY A 379 -28.62 63.57 20.46
CA GLY A 379 -28.36 64.84 19.83
C GLY A 379 -28.32 65.88 20.91
N ASP A 380 -27.14 66.40 21.24
CA ASP A 380 -26.89 67.84 21.33
C ASP A 380 -25.41 68.17 21.60
N ARG A 381 -24.90 69.05 20.74
CA ARG A 381 -23.88 70.12 20.91
C ARG A 381 -22.99 70.10 22.18
N ASP A 382 -21.66 70.10 22.00
CA ASP A 382 -20.81 71.31 21.95
C ASP A 382 -19.28 71.00 21.84
N VAL A 383 -18.54 72.06 21.48
CA VAL A 383 -17.18 72.26 20.93
C VAL A 383 -16.00 71.94 21.90
N PRO A 384 -14.74 71.77 21.43
CA PRO A 384 -13.66 71.04 22.11
C PRO A 384 -12.64 71.93 22.85
N ASP A 385 -11.84 71.34 23.77
CA ASP A 385 -10.54 71.89 24.16
C ASP A 385 -9.50 70.79 24.39
N ASP A 386 -8.28 71.14 24.01
CA ASP A 386 -7.12 70.35 23.66
C ASP A 386 -6.04 70.59 24.71
N ARG A 387 -5.42 69.54 25.28
CA ARG A 387 -4.07 69.66 25.87
C ARG A 387 -3.37 68.31 26.11
N HIS A 388 -2.52 67.99 25.15
CA HIS A 388 -1.09 67.64 25.28
C HIS A 388 -0.64 66.32 25.96
N GLN A 389 -0.09 65.47 25.07
CA GLN A 389 1.22 64.80 25.13
C GLN A 389 1.43 63.63 26.11
N ARG A 390 1.52 62.39 25.58
CA ARG A 390 2.79 61.75 25.11
C ARG A 390 2.51 60.31 24.64
N GLU A 391 2.79 60.07 23.37
CA GLU A 391 3.05 58.76 22.74
C GLU A 391 4.57 58.67 22.45
N PRO A 392 5.22 57.51 22.15
CA PRO A 392 4.72 56.54 21.16
C PRO A 392 5.11 55.03 21.28
N HIS A 393 4.48 54.26 20.37
CA HIS A 393 4.86 52.94 19.80
C HIS A 393 4.28 51.69 20.50
N HIS A 394 3.38 50.88 19.91
CA HIS A 394 3.18 50.50 18.50
C HIS A 394 1.71 50.32 18.07
N PHE A 395 1.37 50.99 16.95
CA PHE A 395 0.56 50.59 15.79
C PHE A 395 -0.71 49.73 15.97
N ALA A 396 -1.85 50.42 15.88
CA ALA A 396 -3.09 49.89 15.30
C ALA A 396 -3.33 50.53 13.93
N VAL A 397 -3.56 49.75 12.87
CA VAL A 397 -4.29 50.23 11.66
C VAL A 397 -5.06 49.08 10.97
N LEU A 398 -6.38 49.10 11.19
CA LEU A 398 -7.53 48.93 10.25
C LEU A 398 -7.50 47.83 9.15
N ARG A 399 -8.52 46.92 9.15
CA ARG A 399 -9.73 46.93 8.28
C ARG A 399 -10.34 45.52 8.04
N ARG A 400 -11.69 45.52 8.11
CA ARG A 400 -12.69 44.79 7.29
C ARG A 400 -12.82 43.26 7.41
N CYS A 401 -13.95 42.84 7.98
CA CYS A 401 -14.65 41.60 7.62
C CYS A 401 -15.06 41.62 6.14
N GLN A 402 -14.62 40.63 5.38
CA GLN A 402 -15.38 40.03 4.29
C GLN A 402 -14.86 38.61 4.05
N LEU A 403 -15.77 37.63 4.03
CA LEU A 403 -15.50 36.25 3.68
C LEU A 403 -14.75 36.14 2.34
N ARG A 404 -13.69 35.32 2.29
CA ARG A 404 -13.47 34.47 1.13
C ARG A 404 -12.59 33.24 1.44
N GLN A 405 -13.12 32.13 0.92
CA GLN A 405 -12.52 30.83 0.66
C GLN A 405 -11.14 30.99 0.01
N VAL A 406 -10.16 30.24 0.51
CA VAL A 406 -8.76 30.28 0.06
C VAL A 406 -8.61 29.37 -1.15
N ASP A 407 -8.17 29.94 -2.28
CA ASP A 407 -7.36 29.21 -3.25
C ASP A 407 -6.32 30.15 -3.90
N ARG A 408 -5.20 29.55 -4.32
CA ARG A 408 -3.86 30.14 -4.51
C ARG A 408 -3.66 31.16 -5.65
N ASP A 409 -2.59 31.93 -5.42
CA ASP A 409 -1.55 32.42 -6.34
C ASP A 409 -1.54 33.86 -6.93
N LEU A 410 -0.40 34.51 -6.60
CA LEU A 410 0.51 35.37 -7.36
C LEU A 410 0.08 36.73 -7.97
N GLN A 411 0.97 37.70 -7.72
CA GLN A 411 0.89 39.13 -7.97
C GLN A 411 1.14 39.53 -9.44
N SER A 412 0.52 40.62 -9.93
CA SER A 412 1.27 41.84 -10.35
C SER A 412 0.40 43.01 -10.87
N ARG A 413 0.72 44.20 -10.31
CA ARG A 413 0.70 45.60 -10.82
C ARG A 413 -0.15 46.00 -12.07
N ARG A 414 -1.00 47.03 -11.94
CA ARG A 414 -0.86 48.44 -12.45
C ARG A 414 -2.22 49.16 -12.70
N ARG A 415 -2.26 50.44 -12.25
CA ARG A 415 -2.88 51.68 -12.81
C ARG A 415 -4.36 51.73 -13.25
N GLY A 416 -5.08 52.73 -12.70
CA GLY A 416 -5.71 53.78 -13.54
C GLY A 416 -7.24 53.91 -13.58
N HIS A 417 -7.75 54.98 -12.93
CA HIS A 417 -8.85 55.88 -13.35
C HIS A 417 -10.32 55.43 -13.57
N ARG A 418 -11.21 56.21 -12.89
CA ARG A 418 -12.40 56.97 -13.38
C ARG A 418 -13.83 56.38 -13.35
N PHE A 419 -14.73 57.19 -12.74
CA PHE A 419 -16.20 57.41 -12.91
C PHE A 419 -17.16 56.21 -12.74
N GLY A 420 -18.40 56.34 -12.25
CA GLY A 420 -19.25 57.49 -11.94
C GLY A 420 -20.56 57.04 -11.26
N TRP A 421 -21.35 58.01 -10.80
CA TRP A 421 -22.56 57.87 -10.00
C TRP A 421 -23.79 57.32 -10.75
N ARG A 422 -24.67 56.60 -10.04
CA ARG A 422 -26.13 56.68 -10.23
C ARG A 422 -26.87 56.48 -8.90
N ARG A 423 -27.69 57.46 -8.52
CA ARG A 423 -28.77 57.34 -7.52
C ARG A 423 -30.07 56.96 -8.22
N LEU A 424 -30.84 56.05 -7.63
CA LEU A 424 -32.28 55.90 -7.83
C LEU A 424 -32.95 55.59 -6.46
N PRO A 425 -34.26 55.85 -6.30
CA PRO A 425 -34.81 56.58 -5.17
C PRO A 425 -35.36 55.71 -4.02
N ALA A 426 -35.64 56.39 -2.91
CA ALA A 426 -36.16 55.85 -1.66
C ALA A 426 -37.50 55.12 -1.81
N GLY A 427 -37.54 53.90 -1.27
CA GLY A 427 -38.76 53.14 -1.01
C GLY A 427 -38.53 52.22 0.18
N ALA A 428 -39.16 52.54 1.30
CA ALA A 428 -39.41 51.73 2.50
C ALA A 428 -38.37 50.64 2.87
N VAL A 429 -37.38 50.99 3.70
CA VAL A 429 -36.59 49.99 4.42
C VAL A 429 -37.35 49.61 5.70
N GLN A 430 -38.14 48.54 5.64
CA GLN A 430 -38.37 47.72 6.83
C GLN A 430 -37.04 47.05 7.17
N GLN A 431 -36.34 47.55 8.19
CA GLN A 431 -35.20 46.85 8.76
C GLN A 431 -35.71 45.57 9.43
N ARG A 432 -35.51 44.43 8.77
CA ARG A 432 -35.65 43.12 9.39
C ARG A 432 -34.42 42.85 10.25
N CYS A 433 -34.62 42.46 11.52
CA CYS A 433 -33.58 41.80 12.30
C CYS A 433 -33.09 40.53 11.57
N PRO A 434 -31.80 40.18 11.65
CA PRO A 434 -31.29 38.95 11.06
C PRO A 434 -31.97 37.74 11.73
N ARG A 435 -32.40 36.78 10.90
CA ARG A 435 -32.88 35.47 11.35
C ARG A 435 -31.66 34.62 11.73
N SER A 436 -31.69 34.05 12.93
CA SER A 436 -30.74 33.10 13.55
C SER A 436 -29.30 33.60 13.83
N MET A 437 -28.95 33.72 15.11
CA MET A 437 -27.59 33.49 15.60
C MET A 437 -27.55 32.08 16.18
N GLU A 438 -26.82 31.18 15.53
CA GLU A 438 -26.52 29.84 16.04
C GLU A 438 -25.30 29.94 16.96
N ASN A 439 -25.46 29.67 18.26
CA ASN A 439 -24.36 29.62 19.22
C ASN A 439 -24.20 28.18 19.71
N GLN A 440 -23.02 27.58 19.51
CA GLN A 440 -22.67 26.23 19.96
C GLN A 440 -21.84 26.29 21.26
N TRP A 441 -22.16 25.41 22.21
CA TRP A 441 -21.47 25.28 23.50
C TRP A 441 -21.13 23.81 23.80
N TYR A 442 -20.04 23.59 24.56
CA TYR A 442 -19.51 22.26 24.88
C TYR A 442 -19.47 22.04 26.39
N ALA A 443 -19.91 20.86 26.85
CA ALA A 443 -19.72 20.36 28.21
C ALA A 443 -19.10 18.94 28.18
N HIS A 444 -18.21 18.64 29.12
CA HIS A 444 -17.66 17.29 29.35
C HIS A 444 -18.46 16.58 30.45
N VAL A 445 -18.73 15.30 30.26
CA VAL A 445 -19.32 14.42 31.28
C VAL A 445 -18.16 13.79 32.06
N ASP A 446 -17.84 14.32 33.24
CA ASP A 446 -16.79 13.77 34.11
C ASP A 446 -17.41 12.90 35.22
N GLY A 447 -16.97 11.66 35.37
CA GLY A 447 -17.16 10.89 36.59
C GLY A 447 -16.14 11.30 37.67
N ALA A 448 -16.62 11.45 38.90
CA ALA A 448 -15.78 11.83 40.02
C ALA A 448 -14.91 10.65 40.49
N ALA A 449 -13.66 10.56 40.01
CA ALA A 449 -12.65 9.68 40.60
C ALA A 449 -11.87 10.39 41.72
N GLU A 450 -12.35 10.32 42.96
CA GLU A 450 -11.53 10.65 44.13
C GLU A 450 -10.59 9.48 44.47
N ARG A 451 -9.27 9.68 44.35
CA ARG A 451 -8.29 8.77 44.99
C ARG A 451 -8.34 9.00 46.50
N ASN A 452 -8.66 7.96 47.27
CA ASN A 452 -8.33 7.92 48.70
C ASN A 452 -7.69 6.60 49.11
N HIS A 453 -6.54 6.72 49.78
CA HIS A 453 -5.89 5.65 50.53
C HIS A 453 -6.79 5.21 51.70
N PHE A 454 -6.87 3.89 51.91
CA PHE A 454 -7.62 3.15 52.96
C PHE A 454 -9.13 2.92 52.76
N GLY A 455 -9.46 1.75 52.20
CA GLY A 455 -10.32 0.75 52.85
C GLY A 455 -11.82 1.02 53.04
N ARG A 456 -12.61 0.38 52.15
CA ARG A 456 -14.01 -0.11 52.27
C ARG A 456 -15.20 0.87 52.08
N ARG A 457 -15.83 0.66 50.91
CA ARG A 457 -17.25 0.74 50.48
C ARG A 457 -18.07 1.99 50.84
N ASN A 458 -18.66 2.65 49.82
CA ASN A 458 -20.13 2.82 49.67
C ASN A 458 -20.58 3.83 48.59
N ILE A 459 -21.78 3.56 48.07
CA ILE A 459 -22.78 4.42 47.40
C ILE A 459 -22.55 4.76 45.92
N PHE A 460 -23.31 4.05 45.07
CA PHE A 460 -23.62 4.40 43.68
C PHE A 460 -24.25 5.80 43.65
N GLY A 461 -23.49 6.79 43.21
CA GLY A 461 -23.98 8.15 42.98
C GLY A 461 -24.49 8.27 41.54
N GLN A 462 -25.82 8.33 41.37
CA GLN A 462 -26.41 8.80 40.11
C GLN A 462 -26.07 10.28 39.93
N ALA A 463 -25.37 10.62 38.86
CA ALA A 463 -25.23 12.00 38.39
C ALA A 463 -26.17 12.20 37.19
N SER A 464 -27.18 13.05 37.37
CA SER A 464 -28.12 13.47 36.33
C SER A 464 -27.73 14.88 35.93
N VAL A 465 -27.69 15.20 34.64
CA VAL A 465 -27.38 16.57 34.20
C VAL A 465 -28.68 17.31 33.92
N GLY A 466 -29.03 18.27 34.79
CA GLY A 466 -30.19 19.14 34.62
C GLY A 466 -29.78 20.47 33.99
N LEU A 467 -30.33 20.84 32.83
CA LEU A 467 -30.02 22.13 32.19
C LEU A 467 -31.14 23.15 32.40
N VAL A 468 -30.81 24.37 32.82
CA VAL A 468 -31.76 25.50 32.86
C VAL A 468 -31.27 26.58 31.90
N ALA A 469 -32.12 26.92 30.92
CA ALA A 469 -31.93 28.08 30.04
C ALA A 469 -33.03 29.11 30.30
N LYS A 470 -32.65 30.31 30.74
CA LYS A 470 -33.53 31.48 30.71
C LYS A 470 -33.27 32.26 29.43
N LEU A 471 -34.31 32.82 28.82
CA LEU A 471 -34.24 33.66 27.61
C LEU A 471 -34.89 35.01 27.93
N CYS A 472 -34.19 36.11 27.63
CA CYS A 472 -34.64 37.48 27.88
C CYS A 472 -35.16 38.16 26.59
N CYS A 473 -36.17 39.01 26.76
CA CYS A 473 -36.88 39.73 25.69
C CYS A 473 -36.16 41.04 25.33
N CYS A 474 -35.89 41.31 24.04
CA CYS A 474 -35.60 42.68 23.59
C CYS A 474 -36.94 43.39 23.32
N GLN A 475 -37.29 44.43 24.09
CA GLN A 475 -38.61 45.07 23.97
C GLN A 475 -38.87 45.67 22.57
N PRO A 476 -40.06 45.49 21.99
CA PRO A 476 -40.57 46.38 20.96
C PRO A 476 -41.28 47.57 21.61
N ASP A 477 -40.88 48.79 21.26
CA ASP A 477 -41.35 50.03 21.88
C ASP A 477 -42.88 50.21 21.84
N ARG A 478 -43.41 50.73 22.95
CA ARG A 478 -44.82 51.00 23.19
C ARG A 478 -45.38 51.98 22.16
N GLN A 479 -46.49 51.63 21.51
CA GLN A 479 -47.39 52.63 20.96
C GLN A 479 -48.09 53.39 22.10
N LEU A 480 -47.74 54.66 22.27
CA LEU A 480 -48.58 55.65 22.94
C LEU A 480 -48.95 56.71 21.90
N GLY A 481 -50.17 56.59 21.36
CA GLY A 481 -50.75 57.64 20.52
C GLY A 481 -51.35 58.74 21.39
N VAL A 482 -51.11 60.00 21.02
CA VAL A 482 -52.03 61.10 21.34
C VAL A 482 -52.09 62.04 20.13
N GLN A 483 -53.31 62.27 19.63
CA GLN A 483 -53.61 63.27 18.60
C GLN A 483 -53.50 64.70 19.16
N ARG A 484 -52.73 65.56 18.49
CA ARG A 484 -53.22 66.63 17.58
C ARG A 484 -52.08 67.19 16.77
#